data_AF-A0A9P0FQ14-F1
#
_entry.id   AF-A0A9P0FQ14-F1
#
_cell.length_a   1.000
_cell.length_b   1.000
_cell.length_c   1.000
_cell.angle_alpha   90.00
_cell.angle_beta   90.00
_cell.angle_gamma   90.00
#
_symmetry.space_group_name_H-M   'P 1'
#
loop_
_entity.id
_entity.type
_entity.pdbx_description
1 polymer ?
#
loop_
_entity_poly.entity_id
_entity_poly.type
_entity_poly.pdbx_seq_one_letter_code
_entity_poly.pdbx_strand_id
1 'polypeptide(L)'
;MVTVKVPIRRENFRWQLYELVTTPFAWHNQTCHIQHEALCLEIAIRNQKEVALTISGTNLHQCKPYENKLCYLPRFSSDNLHGPQCVKMLFHGATVEEIAKNCPMRCLSSKS
;
A
#
# COMPACT_ATOMS: atom_id res chain seq x y z
N MET A 1 2.28 9.18 34.30
CA MET A 1 3.35 8.54 33.49
C MET A 1 3.16 9.00 32.05
N VAL A 2 4.17 9.60 31.44
CA VAL A 2 4.09 10.11 30.05
C VAL A 2 4.96 9.21 29.18
N THR A 3 4.34 8.56 28.19
CA THR A 3 5.05 7.71 27.23
C THR A 3 5.26 8.50 25.95
N VAL A 4 6.52 8.83 25.64
CA VAL A 4 6.88 9.56 24.41
C VAL A 4 7.43 8.57 23.38
N LYS A 5 6.86 8.60 22.17
CA LYS A 5 7.40 7.85 21.02
C LYS A 5 8.31 8.77 20.21
N VAL A 6 9.60 8.45 20.14
CA VAL A 6 10.60 9.24 19.39
C VAL A 6 10.85 8.58 18.04
N PRO A 7 10.72 9.31 16.91
CA PRO A 7 11.00 8.76 15.60
C PRO A 7 12.50 8.47 15.43
N ILE A 8 12.83 7.24 15.01
CA ILE A 8 14.21 6.84 14.71
C ILE A 8 14.40 6.92 13.20
N ARG A 9 15.36 7.75 12.76
CA ARG A 9 15.76 7.83 11.35
C ARG A 9 16.98 6.93 11.12
N ARG A 10 16.91 6.05 10.12
CA ARG A 10 18.11 5.34 9.64
C ARG A 10 18.96 6.28 8.81
N GLU A 11 20.26 6.32 9.07
CA GLU A 11 21.21 7.03 8.23
C GLU A 11 21.22 6.44 6.82
N ASN A 12 21.37 7.29 5.80
CA ASN A 12 21.36 6.93 4.38
C ASN A 12 20.06 6.29 3.86
N PHE A 13 18.94 6.47 4.55
CA PHE A 13 17.61 6.14 4.05
C PHE A 13 16.79 7.42 3.83
N ARG A 14 16.16 7.51 2.66
CA ARG A 14 15.08 8.47 2.38
C ARG A 14 13.83 7.66 2.10
N TRP A 15 12.81 7.89 2.92
CA TRP A 15 11.51 7.26 2.78
C TRP A 15 10.57 8.20 2.03
N GLN A 16 9.80 7.65 1.12
CA GLN A 16 8.68 8.32 0.47
C GLN A 16 7.42 7.52 0.74
N LEU A 17 6.38 8.21 1.20
CA LEU A 17 5.07 7.64 1.46
C LEU A 17 4.17 7.92 0.25
N TYR A 18 3.51 6.89 -0.24
CA TYR A 18 2.53 6.96 -1.31
C TYR A 18 1.20 6.43 -0.80
N GLU A 19 0.13 7.18 -1.04
CA GLU A 19 -1.24 6.69 -0.87
C GLU A 19 -1.69 6.03 -2.18
N LEU A 20 -2.11 4.78 -2.10
CA LEU A 20 -2.64 4.09 -3.26
C LEU A 20 -4.14 4.36 -3.38
N VAL A 21 -4.53 5.10 -4.41
CA VAL A 21 -5.93 5.36 -4.76
C VAL A 21 -6.26 4.56 -6.01
N THR A 22 -7.10 3.53 -5.89
CA THR A 22 -7.55 2.77 -7.06
C THR A 22 -8.88 3.29 -7.58
N THR A 23 -9.00 3.36 -8.90
CA THR A 23 -10.23 3.75 -9.58
C THR A 23 -10.89 2.52 -10.22
N PRO A 24 -12.23 2.44 -10.22
CA PRO A 24 -12.93 1.41 -10.97
C PRO A 24 -12.56 1.43 -12.46
N PHE A 25 -12.50 0.26 -13.09
CA PHE A 25 -12.14 0.10 -14.49
C PHE A 25 -13.04 -0.92 -15.19
N ALA A 26 -13.15 -0.83 -16.52
CA ALA A 26 -13.91 -1.77 -17.33
C ALA A 26 -13.05 -3.01 -17.65
N TRP A 27 -13.59 -4.19 -17.40
CA TRP A 27 -12.94 -5.47 -17.71
C TRP A 27 -13.99 -6.52 -18.04
N HIS A 28 -13.84 -7.19 -19.19
CA HIS A 28 -14.80 -8.19 -19.69
C HIS A 28 -16.29 -7.78 -19.59
N ASN A 29 -16.62 -6.55 -20.03
CA ASN A 29 -17.99 -6.00 -19.98
C ASN A 29 -18.58 -5.86 -18.56
N GLN A 30 -17.70 -5.80 -17.55
CA GLN A 30 -18.04 -5.55 -16.17
C GLN A 30 -17.26 -4.34 -15.66
N THR A 31 -17.81 -3.65 -14.66
CA THR A 31 -17.06 -2.64 -13.92
C THR A 31 -16.42 -3.30 -12.72
N CYS A 32 -15.09 -3.35 -12.71
CA CYS A 32 -14.28 -3.96 -11.67
C CYS A 32 -13.65 -2.88 -10.80
N HIS A 33 -13.46 -3.19 -9.52
CA HIS A 33 -12.63 -2.43 -8.61
C HIS A 33 -11.70 -3.37 -7.86
N ILE A 34 -10.52 -2.87 -7.55
CA ILE A 34 -9.52 -3.60 -6.76
C ILE A 34 -9.96 -3.52 -5.30
N GLN A 35 -10.12 -4.66 -4.65
CA GLN A 35 -10.39 -4.69 -3.22
C GLN A 35 -9.06 -4.58 -2.48
N HIS A 36 -8.73 -3.38 -2.04
CA HIS A 36 -7.59 -3.19 -1.17
C HIS A 36 -8.03 -2.36 0.04
N GLU A 37 -7.53 -2.71 1.23
CA GLU A 37 -7.65 -1.80 2.37
C GLU A 37 -6.85 -0.53 2.07
N ALA A 38 -7.07 0.55 2.83
CA ALA A 38 -6.23 1.74 2.68
C ALA A 38 -4.77 1.36 2.94
N LEU A 39 -3.93 1.49 1.91
CA LEU A 39 -2.55 1.03 1.92
C LEU A 39 -1.68 2.23 1.62
N CYS A 40 -0.83 2.56 2.59
CA CYS A 40 0.29 3.41 2.32
C CYS A 40 1.47 2.54 1.88
N LEU A 41 2.06 2.84 0.74
CA LEU A 41 3.30 2.24 0.29
C LEU A 41 4.45 3.16 0.69
N GLU A 42 5.40 2.61 1.41
CA GLU A 42 6.65 3.29 1.69
C GLU A 42 7.77 2.73 0.84
N ILE A 43 8.48 3.63 0.17
CA ILE A 43 9.61 3.29 -0.68
C ILE A 43 10.85 3.96 -0.12
N ALA A 44 11.88 3.14 0.14
CA ALA A 44 13.22 3.62 0.36
C ALA A 44 14.19 3.06 -0.68
N ILE A 45 15.08 3.91 -1.17
CA ILE A 45 16.18 3.50 -2.02
C ILE A 45 17.41 3.32 -1.14
N ARG A 46 17.98 2.11 -1.13
CA ARG A 46 19.24 1.81 -0.44
C ARG A 46 20.19 1.12 -1.40
N ASN A 47 21.35 1.71 -1.67
CA ASN A 47 22.39 1.13 -2.53
C ASN A 47 21.81 0.63 -3.88
N GLN A 48 20.99 1.46 -4.55
CA GLN A 48 20.27 1.15 -5.80
C GLN A 48 19.24 0.00 -5.71
N LYS A 49 18.96 -0.52 -4.51
CA LYS A 49 17.86 -1.46 -4.28
C LYS A 49 16.67 -0.73 -3.68
N GLU A 50 15.54 -0.88 -4.32
CA GLU A 50 14.26 -0.42 -3.79
C GLU A 50 13.78 -1.35 -2.68
N VAL A 51 13.47 -0.77 -1.53
CA VAL A 51 12.81 -1.45 -0.42
C VAL A 51 11.43 -0.85 -0.29
N ALA A 52 10.44 -1.62 -0.74
CA ALA A 52 9.04 -1.24 -0.68
C ALA A 52 8.32 -2.02 0.44
N LEU A 53 7.73 -1.28 1.38
CA LEU A 53 6.98 -1.76 2.53
C LEU A 53 5.54 -1.27 2.47
N THR A 54 4.60 -2.13 2.83
CA THR A 54 3.18 -1.79 2.85
C THR A 54 2.71 -1.59 4.28
N ILE A 55 2.00 -0.48 4.52
CA ILE A 55 1.34 -0.18 5.79
C ILE A 55 -0.14 -0.48 5.62
N SER A 56 -0.62 -1.49 6.34
CA SER A 56 -1.98 -2.04 6.25
C SER A 56 -2.60 -2.22 7.65
N GLY A 57 -3.92 -2.47 7.68
CA GLY A 57 -4.65 -2.87 8.88
C GLY A 57 -4.43 -1.93 10.08
N THR A 58 -4.07 -2.53 11.22
CA THR A 58 -3.90 -1.78 12.49
C THR A 58 -2.74 -0.76 12.46
N ASN A 59 -1.73 -0.99 11.61
CA ASN A 59 -0.60 -0.06 11.47
C ASN A 59 -1.01 1.23 10.77
N LEU A 60 -2.03 1.18 9.90
CA LEU A 60 -2.56 2.37 9.23
C LEU A 60 -3.18 3.34 10.24
N HIS A 61 -3.86 2.85 11.28
CA HIS A 61 -4.40 3.71 12.35
C HIS A 61 -3.31 4.48 13.11
N GLN A 62 -2.08 3.96 13.09
CA GLN A 62 -0.91 4.59 13.70
C GLN A 62 -0.09 5.42 12.69
N CYS A 63 -0.49 5.45 11.43
CA CYS A 63 0.06 6.31 10.39
C CYS A 63 -0.82 7.54 10.25
N LYS A 64 -0.28 8.69 10.66
CA LYS A 64 -1.00 9.97 10.71
C LYS A 64 -0.36 10.98 9.74
N PRO A 65 -0.36 10.69 8.43
CA PRO A 65 0.36 11.48 7.44
C PRO A 65 -0.11 12.94 7.39
N TYR A 66 -1.41 13.18 7.63
CA TYR A 66 -2.03 14.49 7.56
C TYR A 66 -1.99 15.28 8.88
N GLU A 67 -1.86 14.60 10.03
CA GLU A 67 -1.89 15.27 11.34
C GLU A 67 -0.48 15.61 11.84
N ASN A 68 0.42 14.62 11.87
CA ASN A 68 1.77 14.78 12.45
C ASN A 68 2.90 14.27 11.54
N LYS A 69 2.57 13.74 10.35
CA LYS A 69 3.54 13.21 9.37
C LYS A 69 4.38 12.04 9.90
N LEU A 70 3.89 11.33 10.92
CA LEU A 70 4.55 10.16 11.50
C LEU A 70 3.76 8.89 11.19
N CYS A 71 4.49 7.84 10.82
CA CYS A 71 3.96 6.51 10.63
C CYS A 71 4.78 5.48 11.39
N TYR A 72 4.08 4.52 12.01
CA TYR A 72 4.73 3.42 12.69
C TYR A 72 5.12 2.35 11.68
N LEU A 73 6.41 2.02 11.64
CA LEU A 73 6.93 1.00 10.74
C LEU A 73 7.01 -0.33 11.47
N PRO A 74 6.15 -1.31 11.13
CA PRO A 74 6.25 -2.63 11.75
C PRO A 74 7.59 -3.25 11.35
N ARG A 75 8.36 -3.69 12.35
CA ARG A 75 9.64 -4.41 12.13
C ARG A 75 9.44 -5.78 11.47
N PHE A 76 8.23 -6.34 11.60
CA PHE A 76 7.83 -7.63 11.07
C PHE A 76 6.44 -7.48 10.45
N SER A 77 6.26 -7.87 9.19
CA SER A 77 4.97 -7.80 8.50
C SER A 77 4.10 -8.99 8.91
N SER A 78 3.34 -8.88 10.00
CA SER A 78 2.39 -9.93 10.41
C SER A 78 1.09 -9.90 9.60
N ASP A 79 0.70 -8.74 9.06
CA ASP A 79 -0.66 -8.49 8.55
C ASP A 79 -0.63 -8.22 7.03
N ASN A 80 -0.33 -9.24 6.23
CA ASN A 80 -0.35 -9.17 4.77
C ASN A 80 -1.45 -10.09 4.22
N LEU A 81 -2.72 -9.80 4.54
CA LEU A 81 -3.87 -10.56 4.01
C LEU A 81 -3.95 -10.44 2.46
N HIS A 82 -3.44 -9.34 1.91
CA HIS A 82 -3.23 -9.13 0.47
C HIS A 82 -1.82 -8.59 0.30
N GLY A 83 -0.89 -9.49 -0.06
CA GLY A 83 0.54 -9.24 0.10
C GLY A 83 1.06 -7.94 -0.53
N PRO A 84 2.27 -7.52 -0.12
CA PRO A 84 2.96 -6.34 -0.65
C PRO A 84 3.10 -6.35 -2.18
N GLN A 85 2.91 -7.51 -2.81
CA GLN A 85 3.02 -7.70 -4.25
C GLN A 85 1.92 -6.99 -5.05
N CYS A 86 0.65 -7.07 -4.65
CA CYS A 86 -0.43 -6.40 -5.39
C CYS A 86 -0.22 -4.87 -5.39
N VAL A 87 0.09 -4.29 -4.23
CA VAL A 87 0.39 -2.86 -4.09
C VAL A 87 1.61 -2.44 -4.90
N LYS A 88 2.68 -3.24 -4.88
CA LYS A 88 3.87 -2.98 -5.70
C LYS A 88 3.57 -3.03 -7.19
N MET A 89 2.79 -4.01 -7.64
CA MET A 89 2.39 -4.15 -9.03
C MET A 89 1.57 -2.94 -9.49
N LEU A 90 0.64 -2.47 -8.66
CA LEU A 90 -0.14 -1.27 -8.95
C LEU A 90 0.75 -0.01 -9.00
N PHE A 91 1.69 0.11 -8.07
CA PHE A 91 2.63 1.24 -8.05
C PHE A 91 3.55 1.28 -9.28
N HIS A 92 4.02 0.12 -9.74
CA HIS A 92 4.89 0.03 -10.93
C HIS A 92 4.13 0.00 -12.27
N GLY A 93 2.79 0.09 -12.25
CA GLY A 93 1.99 0.18 -13.47
C GLY A 93 1.75 -1.16 -14.18
N ALA A 94 1.47 -2.22 -13.44
CA ALA A 94 1.07 -3.52 -14.00
C ALA A 94 -0.19 -3.43 -14.87
N THR A 95 -0.32 -4.33 -15.84
CA THR A 95 -1.49 -4.36 -16.72
C THR A 95 -2.73 -4.90 -15.99
N VAL A 96 -3.92 -4.66 -16.56
CA VAL A 96 -5.17 -5.16 -15.98
C VAL A 96 -5.18 -6.69 -15.90
N GLU A 97 -4.60 -7.38 -16.87
CA GLU A 97 -4.45 -8.84 -16.88
C GLU A 97 -3.54 -9.34 -15.75
N GLU A 98 -2.45 -8.63 -15.48
CA GLU A 98 -1.51 -8.97 -14.41
C GLU A 98 -2.13 -8.71 -13.03
N ILE A 99 -2.82 -7.58 -12.88
CA ILE A 99 -3.58 -7.23 -11.67
C ILE A 99 -4.66 -8.28 -11.43
N ALA A 100 -5.40 -8.68 -12.45
CA ALA A 100 -6.47 -9.66 -12.34
C ALA A 100 -6.02 -11.03 -11.80
N LYS A 101 -4.76 -11.39 -12.04
CA LYS A 101 -4.18 -12.65 -11.57
C LYS A 101 -3.63 -12.56 -10.16
N ASN A 102 -3.20 -11.37 -9.72
CA ASN A 102 -2.38 -11.20 -8.52
C ASN A 102 -3.04 -10.34 -7.42
N CYS A 103 -4.16 -9.70 -7.73
CA CYS A 103 -4.89 -8.83 -6.82
C CYS A 103 -6.33 -9.34 -6.63
N PRO A 104 -6.88 -9.27 -5.40
CA PRO A 104 -8.31 -9.47 -5.19
C PRO A 104 -9.11 -8.35 -5.88
N MET A 105 -10.01 -8.73 -6.77
CA MET A 105 -10.87 -7.81 -7.50
C MET A 105 -12.33 -8.18 -7.31
N ARG A 106 -13.20 -7.18 -7.32
CA ARG A 106 -14.65 -7.38 -7.33
C ARG A 106 -15.24 -6.68 -8.55
N CYS A 107 -15.94 -7.47 -9.35
CA CYS A 107 -16.57 -7.02 -10.58
C CYS A 107 -18.08 -7.04 -10.44
N LEU A 108 -18.73 -6.01 -10.96
CA LEU A 108 -20.18 -5.90 -11.06
C LEU A 108 -20.55 -5.82 -12.53
N SER A 109 -21.47 -6.67 -12.95
CA SER A 109 -22.04 -6.58 -14.29
C SER A 109 -22.83 -5.28 -14.41
N SER A 110 -22.60 -4.52 -15.48
CA SER A 110 -23.49 -3.43 -15.85
C SER A 110 -24.80 -4.04 -16.34
N LYS A 111 -25.73 -4.32 -15.43
CA LYS A 111 -27.13 -4.58 -15.82
C LYS A 111 -27.74 -3.24 -16.20
N SER A 112 -27.71 -2.93 -17.49
CA SER A 112 -28.65 -2.01 -18.13
C SER A 112 -29.89 -2.77 -18.56
#